data_AF-A0A7C0UIP2-F1
#
_entry.id   AF-A0A7C0UIP2-F1
#
_cell.length_a   1.000
_cell.length_b   1.000
_cell.length_c   1.000
_cell.angle_alpha   90.00
_cell.angle_beta   90.00
_cell.angle_gamma   90.00
#
_symmetry.space_group_name_H-M   'P 1'
#
loop_
_entity.id
_entity.type
_entity.pdbx_description
1 polymer ?
#
loop_
_entity_poly.entity_id
_entity_poly.type
_entity_poly.pdbx_seq_one_letter_code
_entity_poly.pdbx_strand_id
1 'polypeptide(L)'
;MTYTYRAPGLAYYYGRYVNDLLNRFTESNLQIVSRNIGAARAEIKVSYGGEVGIVVVEPRGYDLVIQFNVRESFQRKSMEIARTGLRFLGTIISGGSPIEATIDTVQESFDSALAGEHGELASIIASAIRDVAEELRMKIEEEARMREEQVGEVERLMTELESRLITLEEEISLAREEGKDVSRITRRFERAKALFEEARKDSHAGRFSEAKAKLEAASRLLDRAESLLGEIY
;
A
#
# COMPACT_ATOMS: atom_id res chain seq x y z
N MET A 1 -1.73 -2.34 33.02
CA MET A 1 -2.53 -3.31 32.24
C MET A 1 -1.88 -3.49 30.87
N THR A 2 -2.10 -4.62 30.20
CA THR A 2 -1.62 -4.85 28.82
C THR A 2 -2.82 -4.89 27.90
N TYR A 3 -2.79 -4.06 26.87
CA TYR A 3 -3.80 -3.94 25.83
C TYR A 3 -3.28 -4.62 24.58
N THR A 4 -4.16 -5.29 23.83
CA THR A 4 -3.77 -5.95 22.58
C THR A 4 -4.77 -5.63 21.47
N TYR A 5 -4.25 -5.25 20.30
CA TYR A 5 -5.01 -5.02 19.08
C TYR A 5 -4.52 -5.99 18.00
N ARG A 6 -5.46 -6.60 17.29
CA ARG A 6 -5.18 -7.43 16.12
C ARG A 6 -5.56 -6.64 14.88
N ALA A 7 -4.60 -6.47 13.97
CA ALA A 7 -4.83 -5.86 12.67
C ALA A 7 -4.83 -6.94 11.57
N PRO A 8 -6.00 -7.50 11.23
CA PRO A 8 -6.15 -8.47 10.15
C PRO A 8 -5.49 -8.06 8.84
N GLY A 9 -4.75 -8.99 8.22
CA GLY A 9 -4.20 -8.88 6.86
C GLY A 9 -3.01 -7.95 6.68
N LEU A 10 -2.51 -7.32 7.75
CA LEU A 10 -1.46 -6.31 7.66
C LEU A 10 -0.03 -6.83 7.87
N ALA A 11 0.18 -8.14 8.08
CA ALA A 11 1.52 -8.68 8.37
C ALA A 11 2.56 -8.35 7.29
N TYR A 12 2.19 -8.47 6.01
CA TYR A 12 3.06 -8.14 4.88
C TYR A 12 3.46 -6.65 4.83
N TYR A 13 2.67 -5.80 5.47
CA TYR A 13 2.87 -4.35 5.52
C TYR A 13 3.49 -3.88 6.84
N TYR A 14 4.04 -4.80 7.64
CA TYR A 14 4.67 -4.53 8.94
C TYR A 14 5.56 -3.28 8.95
N GLY A 15 6.48 -3.17 7.99
CA GLY A 15 7.40 -2.03 7.90
C GLY A 15 6.68 -0.69 7.65
N ARG A 16 5.66 -0.68 6.78
CA ARG A 16 4.84 0.53 6.53
C ARG A 16 4.06 0.90 7.78
N TYR A 17 3.42 -0.08 8.41
CA TYR A 17 2.64 0.11 9.63
C TYR A 17 3.48 0.71 10.77
N VAL A 18 4.67 0.17 11.04
CA VAL A 18 5.56 0.68 12.10
C VAL A 18 6.00 2.12 11.82
N ASN A 19 6.31 2.45 10.56
CA ASN A 19 6.69 3.81 10.18
C ASN A 19 5.53 4.79 10.35
N ASP A 20 4.34 4.43 9.86
CA ASP A 20 3.14 5.26 9.99
C ASP A 20 2.76 5.44 11.48
N LEU A 21 2.94 4.41 12.30
CA LEU A 21 2.69 4.49 13.74
C LEU A 21 3.66 5.45 14.46
N LEU A 22 4.94 5.46 14.10
CA LEU A 22 5.91 6.43 14.64
C LEU A 22 5.57 7.87 14.26
N ASN A 23 5.13 8.08 13.02
CA ASN A 23 4.68 9.39 12.55
C ASN A 23 3.44 9.81 13.33
N ARG A 24 2.44 8.93 13.47
CA ARG A 24 1.22 9.19 14.24
C ARG A 24 1.51 9.55 15.70
N PHE A 25 2.41 8.83 16.37
CA PHE A 25 2.82 9.17 17.73
C PHE A 25 3.43 10.57 17.81
N THR A 26 4.24 10.96 16.84
CA THR A 26 4.84 12.30 16.79
C THR A 26 3.77 13.37 16.57
N GLU A 27 2.81 13.15 15.65
CA GLU A 27 1.67 14.04 15.40
C GLU A 27 0.76 14.19 16.62
N SER A 28 0.61 13.13 17.42
CA SER A 28 -0.13 13.14 18.67
C SER A 28 0.66 13.69 19.87
N ASN A 29 1.79 14.37 19.63
CA ASN A 29 2.67 14.95 20.65
C ASN A 29 3.23 13.93 21.67
N LEU A 30 3.28 12.64 21.33
CA LEU A 30 3.96 11.64 22.15
C LEU A 30 5.47 11.75 21.96
N GLN A 31 6.21 11.79 23.06
CA GLN A 31 7.67 11.78 23.00
C GLN A 31 8.16 10.35 22.84
N ILE A 32 8.82 10.04 21.72
CA ILE A 32 9.46 8.73 21.51
C ILE A 32 10.76 8.67 22.32
N VAL A 33 10.75 7.94 23.43
CA VAL A 33 11.88 7.79 24.36
C VAL A 33 12.94 6.84 23.80
N SER A 34 12.51 5.74 23.18
CA SER A 34 13.40 4.78 22.53
C SER A 34 12.63 3.93 21.53
N ARG A 35 13.33 3.41 20.53
CA ARG A 35 12.78 2.46 19.55
C ARG A 35 13.78 1.36 19.24
N ASN A 36 13.31 0.12 19.18
CA ASN A 36 14.05 -1.03 18.72
C ASN A 36 13.23 -1.71 17.62
N ILE A 37 13.65 -1.57 16.37
CA ILE A 37 12.90 -2.02 15.19
C ILE A 37 13.72 -3.11 14.50
N GLY A 38 13.26 -4.35 14.60
CA GLY A 38 13.77 -5.50 13.87
C GLY A 38 12.91 -5.85 12.66
N ALA A 39 13.29 -6.91 11.94
CA ALA A 39 12.57 -7.35 10.74
C ALA A 39 11.17 -7.91 11.01
N ALA A 40 10.92 -8.41 12.23
CA ALA A 40 9.66 -9.07 12.60
C ALA A 40 9.21 -8.70 14.03
N ARG A 41 9.70 -7.59 14.57
CA ARG A 41 9.32 -7.10 15.91
C ARG A 41 9.78 -5.67 16.09
N ALA A 42 8.85 -4.78 16.43
CA ALA A 42 9.18 -3.41 16.83
C ALA A 42 8.77 -3.23 18.29
N GLU A 43 9.62 -2.57 19.06
CA GLU A 43 9.34 -2.12 20.42
C GLU A 43 9.60 -0.62 20.49
N ILE A 44 8.56 0.14 20.83
CA ILE A 44 8.55 1.60 20.83
C ILE A 44 8.14 2.05 22.23
N LYS A 45 8.99 2.87 22.85
CA LYS A 45 8.70 3.48 24.13
C LYS A 45 8.31 4.94 23.93
N VAL A 46 7.17 5.33 24.46
CA VAL A 46 6.62 6.68 24.36
C VAL A 46 6.34 7.27 25.75
N SER A 47 6.32 8.59 25.87
CA SER A 47 5.93 9.28 27.10
C SER A 47 5.06 10.50 26.81
N TYR A 48 4.12 10.77 27.72
CA TYR A 48 3.20 11.89 27.66
C TYR A 48 2.71 12.23 29.08
N GLY A 49 2.64 13.51 29.45
CA GLY A 49 2.01 13.93 30.70
C GLY A 49 2.57 13.31 32.00
N GLY A 50 3.79 12.75 31.98
CA GLY A 50 4.34 12.00 33.13
C GLY A 50 3.97 10.51 33.14
N GLU A 51 3.31 10.00 32.11
CA GLU A 51 3.08 8.57 31.86
C GLU A 51 4.10 8.02 30.85
N VAL A 52 4.36 6.72 30.92
CA VAL A 52 5.22 5.99 29.98
C VAL A 52 4.47 4.80 29.40
N GLY A 53 4.49 4.72 28.07
CA GLY A 53 3.92 3.64 27.29
C GLY A 53 5.01 2.79 26.63
N ILE A 54 4.82 1.48 26.57
CA ILE A 54 5.61 0.58 25.75
C ILE A 54 4.66 -0.09 24.76
N VAL A 55 4.95 0.03 23.48
CA VAL A 55 4.18 -0.51 22.36
C VAL A 55 5.04 -1.53 21.64
N VAL A 56 4.49 -2.71 21.37
CA VAL A 56 5.15 -3.79 20.63
C VAL A 56 4.29 -4.21 19.46
N VAL A 57 4.91 -4.31 18.28
CA VAL A 57 4.27 -4.71 17.03
C VAL A 57 4.98 -5.94 16.49
N GLU A 58 4.22 -7.01 16.24
CA GLU A 58 4.73 -8.27 15.70
C GLU A 58 3.80 -8.83 14.62
N PRO A 59 4.31 -9.29 13.47
CA PRO A 59 3.54 -10.13 12.56
C PRO A 59 3.28 -11.50 13.18
N ARG A 60 2.03 -11.97 13.12
CA ARG A 60 1.62 -13.32 13.49
C ARG A 60 0.70 -13.89 12.42
N GLY A 61 1.22 -14.84 11.64
CA GLY A 61 0.52 -15.35 10.47
C GLY A 61 0.29 -14.22 9.47
N TYR A 62 -0.97 -14.01 9.07
CA TYR A 62 -1.37 -12.96 8.13
C TYR A 62 -1.61 -11.59 8.78
N ASP A 63 -1.59 -11.51 10.11
CA ASP A 63 -2.04 -10.33 10.85
C ASP A 63 -0.89 -9.66 11.60
N LEU A 64 -1.07 -8.39 11.94
CA LEU A 64 -0.25 -7.73 12.96
C LEU A 64 -0.92 -7.88 14.32
N VAL A 65 -0.11 -8.21 15.32
CA VAL A 65 -0.51 -8.15 16.73
C VAL A 65 0.26 -7.02 17.38
N ILE A 66 -0.49 -6.05 17.90
CA ILE A 66 0.05 -4.89 18.58
C ILE A 66 -0.31 -5.00 20.05
N GLN A 67 0.67 -4.89 20.92
CA GLN A 67 0.47 -4.92 22.36
C GLN A 67 1.02 -3.63 22.96
N PHE A 68 0.33 -3.05 23.94
CA PHE A 68 0.89 -1.93 24.68
C PHE A 68 0.52 -1.94 26.15
N ASN A 69 1.35 -1.29 26.96
CA ASN A 69 1.08 -1.07 28.36
C ASN A 69 1.43 0.38 28.73
N VAL A 70 0.63 0.98 29.60
CA VAL A 70 0.87 2.32 30.16
C VAL A 70 1.08 2.22 31.67
N ARG A 71 1.98 3.06 32.19
CA ARG A 71 2.25 3.21 33.63
C ARG A 71 2.58 4.67 33.95
N GLU A 72 2.22 5.12 35.14
CA GLU A 72 2.71 6.40 35.68
C GLU A 72 4.23 6.36 35.85
N SER A 73 4.91 7.43 35.46
CA SER A 73 6.32 7.60 35.83
C SER A 73 6.38 8.00 37.30
N PHE A 74 7.04 7.19 38.13
CA PHE A 74 7.34 7.60 39.50
C PHE A 74 8.27 8.82 39.45
N GLN A 75 7.70 10.02 39.56
CA GLN A 75 8.45 11.25 39.73
C GLN A 75 9.10 11.26 41.12
N ARG A 76 10.31 10.69 41.21
CA ARG A 76 11.44 11.05 42.10
C ARG A 76 12.36 9.84 42.25
N LYS A 77 13.14 9.56 41.21
CA LYS A 77 14.58 9.28 41.30
C LYS A 77 15.12 9.00 39.91
N SER A 78 16.01 9.89 39.50
CA SER A 78 17.14 9.60 38.62
C SER A 78 16.79 9.27 37.16
N MET A 79 17.43 10.03 36.29
CA MET A 79 17.89 9.66 34.95
C MET A 79 18.78 8.39 34.96
N GLU A 80 18.30 7.30 35.55
CA GLU A 80 18.97 5.99 35.67
C GLU A 80 18.15 4.85 35.04
N ILE A 81 17.07 5.15 34.31
CA ILE A 81 16.43 4.17 33.41
C ILE A 81 17.16 4.18 32.04
N ALA A 82 18.46 4.44 32.05
CA ALA A 82 19.30 4.61 30.87
C ALA A 82 20.08 3.35 30.47
N ARG A 83 20.16 2.28 31.28
CA ARG A 83 21.05 1.13 30.95
C ARG A 83 20.58 -0.28 31.32
N THR A 84 19.40 -0.47 31.88
CA THR A 84 18.94 -1.83 32.24
C THR A 84 18.05 -2.39 31.13
N GLY A 85 18.63 -3.28 30.33
CA GLY A 85 18.03 -3.82 29.10
C GLY A 85 16.65 -4.45 29.27
N LEU A 86 15.74 -4.06 28.37
CA LEU A 86 14.97 -4.95 27.47
C LEU A 86 14.59 -6.35 28.03
N ARG A 87 13.79 -6.43 29.10
CA ARG A 87 13.11 -7.67 29.53
C ARG A 87 11.76 -7.41 30.20
N PHE A 88 10.86 -6.65 29.58
CA PHE A 88 9.56 -6.33 30.23
C PHE A 88 8.32 -6.92 29.54
N LEU A 89 8.49 -7.74 28.51
CA LEU A 89 7.46 -8.66 27.99
C LEU A 89 7.88 -10.14 28.17
N GLY A 90 8.44 -10.47 29.32
CA GLY A 90 9.13 -11.73 29.58
C GLY A 90 8.27 -12.96 29.89
N THR A 91 6.95 -12.97 29.66
CA THR A 91 6.14 -14.11 30.14
C THR A 91 4.98 -14.56 29.25
N ILE A 92 4.99 -14.37 27.93
CA ILE A 92 4.04 -15.12 27.06
C ILE A 92 4.61 -15.45 25.67
N ILE A 93 5.87 -15.88 25.51
CA ILE A 93 6.28 -16.55 24.26
C ILE A 93 7.39 -17.59 24.52
N SER A 94 7.13 -18.57 25.38
CA SER A 94 7.85 -19.86 25.27
C SER A 94 7.05 -20.96 25.96
N GLY A 95 6.31 -21.72 25.15
CA GLY A 95 5.84 -23.07 25.51
C GLY A 95 4.55 -23.11 26.34
N GLY A 96 3.46 -23.46 25.67
CA GLY A 96 2.20 -23.86 26.31
C GLY A 96 1.01 -23.12 25.72
N SER A 97 0.25 -23.79 24.87
CA SER A 97 -1.03 -23.33 24.34
C SER A 97 -2.10 -23.29 25.44
N PRO A 98 -2.83 -22.17 25.60
CA PRO A 98 -4.28 -22.19 25.74
C PRO A 98 -4.92 -21.45 24.55
N ILE A 99 -5.51 -22.28 23.70
CA ILE A 99 -6.34 -21.97 22.54
C ILE A 99 -7.64 -21.28 22.98
N GLU A 100 -8.09 -20.30 22.17
CA GLU A 100 -9.47 -19.79 22.03
C GLU A 100 -10.18 -19.02 23.16
N ALA A 101 -9.69 -18.96 24.41
CA ALA A 101 -10.46 -18.32 25.49
C ALA A 101 -10.27 -16.80 25.69
N THR A 102 -9.69 -16.04 24.76
CA THR A 102 -9.35 -14.62 25.02
C THR A 102 -9.29 -13.75 23.76
N ILE A 103 -10.23 -13.91 22.82
CA ILE A 103 -10.40 -12.91 21.76
C ILE A 103 -11.32 -11.79 22.25
N ASP A 104 -12.45 -12.14 22.89
CA ASP A 104 -13.43 -11.16 23.38
C ASP A 104 -12.90 -10.30 24.53
N THR A 105 -12.21 -10.90 25.51
CA THR A 105 -11.60 -10.19 26.65
C THR A 105 -10.39 -9.32 26.26
N VAL A 106 -9.72 -9.65 25.15
CA VAL A 106 -8.62 -8.84 24.60
C VAL A 106 -9.17 -7.60 23.91
N GLN A 107 -10.25 -7.74 23.15
CA GLN A 107 -10.90 -6.63 22.46
C GLN A 107 -11.55 -5.65 23.45
N GLU A 108 -12.25 -6.17 24.47
CA GLU A 108 -12.81 -5.35 25.56
C GLU A 108 -11.75 -4.47 26.25
N SER A 109 -10.55 -5.01 26.52
CA SER A 109 -9.49 -4.23 27.17
C SER A 109 -8.97 -3.08 26.28
N PHE A 110 -8.90 -3.30 24.96
CA PHE A 110 -8.47 -2.28 24.01
C PHE A 110 -9.55 -1.22 23.81
N ASP A 111 -10.82 -1.62 23.76
CA ASP A 111 -11.96 -0.72 23.67
C ASP A 111 -12.08 0.17 24.93
N SER A 112 -11.81 -0.36 26.12
CA SER A 112 -11.69 0.44 27.36
C SER A 112 -10.53 1.44 27.30
N ALA A 113 -9.38 1.06 26.70
CA ALA A 113 -8.28 2.01 26.49
C ALA A 113 -8.67 3.13 25.51
N LEU A 114 -9.34 2.79 24.40
CA LEU A 114 -9.87 3.75 23.44
C LEU A 114 -10.84 4.74 24.12
N ALA A 115 -11.74 4.23 24.97
CA ALA A 115 -12.71 5.03 25.71
C ALA A 115 -12.08 5.94 26.79
N GLY A 116 -10.77 5.82 27.05
CA GLY A 116 -10.05 6.66 28.02
C GLY A 116 -10.22 6.22 29.47
N GLU A 117 -10.77 5.03 29.72
CA GLU A 117 -11.00 4.48 31.07
C GLU A 117 -9.69 4.21 31.84
N HIS A 118 -8.55 4.28 31.16
CA HIS A 118 -7.24 3.89 31.68
C HIS A 118 -6.15 4.94 31.48
N GLY A 119 -6.52 6.21 31.30
CA GLY A 119 -5.60 7.33 31.20
C GLY A 119 -5.42 7.85 29.77
N GLU A 120 -4.94 9.09 29.68
CA GLU A 120 -4.83 9.85 28.44
C GLU A 120 -3.83 9.21 27.48
N LEU A 121 -2.65 8.79 27.96
CA LEU A 121 -1.67 8.11 27.11
C LEU A 121 -2.19 6.78 26.55
N ALA A 122 -2.97 6.03 27.32
CA ALA A 122 -3.54 4.76 26.84
C ALA A 122 -4.52 4.98 25.68
N SER A 123 -5.37 6.01 25.78
CA SER A 123 -6.32 6.36 24.72
C SER A 123 -5.62 6.89 23.47
N ILE A 124 -4.59 7.74 23.61
CA ILE A 124 -3.81 8.25 22.48
C ILE A 124 -3.11 7.08 21.75
N ILE A 125 -2.46 6.17 22.48
CA ILE A 125 -1.80 5.00 21.89
C ILE A 125 -2.82 4.10 21.18
N ALA A 126 -3.95 3.79 21.84
CA ALA A 126 -4.98 2.93 21.27
C ALA A 126 -5.55 3.53 19.96
N SER A 127 -5.85 4.82 19.97
CA SER A 127 -6.38 5.54 18.80
C SER A 127 -5.37 5.51 17.65
N ALA A 128 -4.11 5.87 17.92
CA ALA A 128 -3.04 5.82 16.93
C ALA A 128 -2.86 4.43 16.30
N ILE A 129 -2.93 3.36 17.11
CA ILE A 129 -2.81 1.98 16.64
C ILE A 129 -3.95 1.62 15.67
N ARG A 130 -5.19 1.93 16.04
CA ARG A 130 -6.38 1.63 15.23
C ARG A 130 -6.39 2.46 13.96
N ASP A 131 -6.21 3.76 14.07
CA ASP A 131 -6.33 4.70 12.96
C ASP A 131 -5.27 4.40 11.89
N VAL A 132 -4.03 4.10 12.29
CA VAL A 132 -2.98 3.68 11.34
C VAL A 132 -3.32 2.36 10.65
N ALA A 133 -3.97 1.42 11.34
CA ALA A 133 -4.38 0.15 10.74
C ALA A 133 -5.48 0.36 9.70
N GLU A 134 -6.47 1.20 10.01
CA GLU A 134 -7.58 1.53 9.13
C GLU A 134 -7.11 2.32 7.90
N GLU A 135 -6.31 3.36 8.10
CA GLU A 135 -5.73 4.16 7.01
C GLU A 135 -4.85 3.30 6.09
N LEU A 136 -4.04 2.41 6.66
CA LEU A 136 -3.20 1.53 5.86
C LEU A 136 -4.04 0.55 5.03
N ARG A 137 -5.13 0.00 5.59
CA ARG A 137 -6.06 -0.83 4.82
C ARG A 137 -6.70 -0.06 3.66
N MET A 138 -7.18 1.16 3.92
CA MET A 138 -7.76 2.00 2.89
C MET A 138 -6.74 2.29 1.77
N LYS A 139 -5.49 2.61 2.12
CA LYS A 139 -4.43 2.82 1.14
C LYS A 139 -4.13 1.56 0.31
N ILE A 140 -4.12 0.38 0.93
CA ILE A 140 -3.89 -0.89 0.24
C ILE A 140 -5.02 -1.20 -0.74
N GLU A 141 -6.27 -1.01 -0.31
CA GLU A 141 -7.45 -1.22 -1.15
C GLU A 141 -7.48 -0.24 -2.33
N GLU A 142 -7.15 1.03 -2.07
CA GLU A 142 -7.00 2.06 -3.09
C GLU A 142 -5.89 1.72 -4.09
N GLU A 143 -4.70 1.32 -3.62
CA GLU A 143 -3.59 0.89 -4.47
C GLU A 143 -3.99 -0.30 -5.36
N ALA A 144 -4.77 -1.24 -4.82
CA ALA A 144 -5.28 -2.38 -5.57
C ALA A 144 -6.30 -1.95 -6.63
N ARG A 145 -7.27 -1.09 -6.29
CA ARG A 145 -8.27 -0.58 -7.22
C ARG A 145 -7.62 0.23 -8.35
N MET A 146 -6.70 1.12 -8.02
CA MET A 146 -5.95 1.90 -9.00
C MET A 146 -5.15 1.02 -9.96
N ARG A 147 -4.60 -0.10 -9.47
CA ARG A 147 -3.91 -1.08 -10.33
C ARG A 147 -4.89 -1.79 -11.26
N GLU A 148 -6.05 -2.21 -10.75
CA GLU A 148 -7.09 -2.85 -11.56
C GLU A 148 -7.63 -1.90 -12.65
N GLU A 149 -7.85 -0.64 -12.29
CA GLU A 149 -8.25 0.42 -13.25
C GLU A 149 -7.18 0.62 -14.33
N GLN A 150 -5.89 0.66 -13.97
CA GLN A 150 -4.79 0.76 -14.94
C GLN A 150 -4.74 -0.43 -15.90
N VAL A 151 -4.94 -1.65 -15.38
CA VAL A 151 -5.00 -2.87 -16.21
C VAL A 151 -6.17 -2.77 -17.19
N GLY A 152 -7.37 -2.49 -16.69
CA GLY A 152 -8.58 -2.39 -17.51
C GLY A 152 -8.49 -1.28 -18.57
N GLU A 153 -7.86 -0.15 -18.25
CA GLU A 153 -7.64 0.92 -19.22
C GLU A 153 -6.68 0.48 -20.34
N VAL A 154 -5.58 -0.19 -20.01
CA VAL A 154 -4.64 -0.73 -21.00
C VAL A 154 -5.32 -1.77 -21.89
N GLU A 155 -6.10 -2.70 -21.33
CA GLU A 155 -6.82 -3.72 -22.09
C GLU A 155 -7.86 -3.10 -23.05
N ARG A 156 -8.58 -2.07 -22.59
CA ARG A 156 -9.52 -1.32 -23.43
C ARG A 156 -8.82 -0.64 -24.61
N LEU A 157 -7.71 0.06 -24.35
CA LEU A 157 -6.91 0.72 -25.38
C LEU A 157 -6.30 -0.29 -26.37
N MET A 158 -5.84 -1.44 -25.89
CA MET A 158 -5.32 -2.50 -26.74
C MET A 158 -6.42 -3.02 -27.69
N THR A 159 -7.61 -3.33 -27.16
CA THR A 159 -8.74 -3.81 -27.96
C THR A 159 -9.14 -2.80 -29.03
N GLU A 160 -9.22 -1.51 -28.68
CA GLU A 160 -9.55 -0.43 -29.61
C GLU A 160 -8.52 -0.31 -30.74
N LEU A 161 -7.23 -0.32 -30.40
CA LEU A 161 -6.17 -0.16 -31.38
C LEU A 161 -5.95 -1.40 -32.25
N GLU A 162 -6.17 -2.60 -31.73
CA GLU A 162 -6.11 -3.83 -32.51
C GLU A 162 -7.16 -3.79 -33.64
N SER A 163 -8.40 -3.40 -33.32
CA SER A 163 -9.45 -3.21 -34.33
C SER A 163 -9.05 -2.18 -35.39
N ARG A 164 -8.53 -1.02 -34.96
CA ARG A 164 -8.13 0.06 -35.89
C ARG A 164 -6.96 -0.35 -36.78
N LEU A 165 -5.99 -1.09 -36.24
CA LEU A 165 -4.86 -1.63 -37.00
C LEU A 165 -5.36 -2.58 -38.09
N ILE A 166 -6.26 -3.50 -37.77
CA ILE A 166 -6.82 -4.44 -38.76
C ILE A 166 -7.55 -3.67 -39.87
N THR A 167 -8.47 -2.78 -39.52
CA THR A 167 -9.22 -1.99 -40.50
C THR A 167 -8.30 -1.15 -41.38
N LEU A 168 -7.32 -0.46 -40.79
CA LEU A 168 -6.44 0.41 -41.55
C LEU A 168 -5.47 -0.38 -42.45
N GLU A 169 -5.08 -1.60 -42.07
CA GLU A 169 -4.27 -2.50 -42.90
C GLU A 169 -5.03 -2.88 -44.18
N GLU A 170 -6.31 -3.23 -44.06
CA GLU A 170 -7.19 -3.55 -45.20
C GLU A 170 -7.36 -2.34 -46.12
N GLU A 171 -7.67 -1.17 -45.57
CA GLU A 171 -7.85 0.06 -46.35
C GLU A 171 -6.58 0.53 -47.07
N ILE A 172 -5.40 0.40 -46.43
CA ILE A 172 -4.11 0.68 -47.08
C ILE A 172 -3.89 -0.28 -48.26
N SER A 173 -4.29 -1.55 -48.13
CA SER A 173 -4.18 -2.54 -49.22
C SER A 173 -5.07 -2.15 -50.39
N LEU A 174 -6.33 -1.82 -50.13
CA LEU A 174 -7.29 -1.40 -51.17
C LEU A 174 -6.83 -0.15 -51.91
N ALA A 175 -6.45 0.91 -51.18
CA ALA A 175 -5.96 2.14 -51.79
C ALA A 175 -4.69 1.90 -52.66
N ARG A 176 -3.83 0.96 -52.25
CA ARG A 176 -2.65 0.56 -53.04
C ARG A 176 -3.04 -0.19 -54.32
N GLU A 177 -4.02 -1.09 -54.25
CA GLU A 177 -4.56 -1.81 -55.41
C GLU A 177 -5.24 -0.85 -56.41
N GLU A 178 -5.87 0.22 -55.92
CA GLU A 178 -6.41 1.32 -56.72
C GLU A 178 -5.33 2.24 -57.33
N GLY A 179 -4.05 2.01 -57.04
CA GLY A 179 -2.93 2.79 -57.57
C GLY A 179 -2.66 4.11 -56.85
N LYS A 180 -3.21 4.32 -55.65
CA LYS A 180 -2.96 5.54 -54.85
C LYS A 180 -1.61 5.49 -54.13
N ASP A 181 -1.00 6.65 -53.89
CA ASP A 181 0.23 6.74 -53.09
C ASP A 181 -0.07 6.64 -51.58
N VAL A 182 0.20 5.46 -51.01
CA VAL A 182 0.00 5.18 -49.58
C VAL A 182 1.28 5.30 -48.75
N SER A 183 2.40 5.75 -49.31
CA SER A 183 3.72 5.71 -48.66
C SER A 183 3.75 6.39 -47.27
N ARG A 184 3.12 7.56 -47.16
CA ARG A 184 3.05 8.34 -45.90
C ARG A 184 2.11 7.71 -44.86
N ILE A 185 1.08 7.01 -45.32
CA ILE A 185 0.09 6.32 -44.48
C ILE A 185 0.76 5.06 -43.92
N THR A 186 1.35 4.24 -44.78
CA THR A 186 2.07 3.01 -44.40
C THR A 186 3.15 3.28 -43.36
N ARG A 187 3.96 4.34 -43.50
CA ARG A 187 4.99 4.67 -42.51
C ARG A 187 4.43 4.92 -41.10
N ARG A 188 3.26 5.56 -41.00
CA ARG A 188 2.60 5.84 -39.71
C ARG A 188 1.96 4.58 -39.15
N PHE A 189 1.27 3.82 -39.99
CA PHE A 189 0.70 2.52 -39.66
C PHE A 189 1.75 1.57 -39.07
N GLU A 190 2.87 1.37 -39.77
CA GLU A 190 3.94 0.48 -39.29
C GLU A 190 4.53 0.94 -37.95
N ARG A 191 4.68 2.25 -37.76
CA ARG A 191 5.16 2.77 -36.47
C ARG A 191 4.12 2.58 -35.36
N ALA A 192 2.83 2.76 -35.65
CA ALA A 192 1.75 2.48 -34.70
C ALA A 192 1.71 1.00 -34.31
N LYS A 193 1.81 0.10 -35.30
CA LYS A 193 1.87 -1.36 -35.10
C LYS A 193 3.07 -1.76 -34.23
N ALA A 194 4.24 -1.18 -34.47
CA ALA A 194 5.41 -1.41 -33.63
C ALA A 194 5.20 -0.95 -32.17
N LEU A 195 4.62 0.24 -31.96
CA LEU A 195 4.32 0.74 -30.61
C LEU A 195 3.27 -0.11 -29.89
N PHE A 196 2.27 -0.61 -30.61
CA PHE A 196 1.27 -1.53 -30.09
C PHE A 196 1.91 -2.83 -29.59
N GLU A 197 2.80 -3.44 -30.37
CA GLU A 197 3.52 -4.66 -29.97
C GLU A 197 4.49 -4.42 -28.80
N GLU A 198 5.15 -3.26 -28.77
CA GLU A 198 5.96 -2.85 -27.62
C GLU A 198 5.10 -2.67 -26.36
N ALA A 199 3.91 -2.09 -26.48
CA ALA A 199 2.98 -1.91 -25.36
C ALA A 199 2.44 -3.25 -24.85
N ARG A 200 2.12 -4.18 -25.75
CA ARG A 200 1.71 -5.55 -25.39
C ARG A 200 2.78 -6.26 -24.54
N LYS A 201 4.05 -6.13 -24.93
CA LYS A 201 5.17 -6.68 -24.16
C LYS A 201 5.32 -6.02 -22.78
N ASP A 202 5.10 -4.72 -22.69
CA ASP A 202 5.13 -4.01 -21.40
C ASP A 202 3.97 -4.43 -20.48
N SER A 203 2.76 -4.56 -21.03
CA SER A 203 1.58 -5.03 -20.30
C SER A 203 1.79 -6.43 -19.71
N HIS A 204 2.30 -7.38 -20.52
CA HIS A 204 2.63 -8.73 -20.03
C HIS A 204 3.72 -8.74 -18.95
N ALA A 205 4.56 -7.72 -18.89
CA ALA A 205 5.59 -7.56 -17.86
C ALA A 205 5.12 -6.71 -16.66
N GLY A 206 3.84 -6.33 -16.59
CA GLY A 206 3.28 -5.52 -15.50
C GLY A 206 3.63 -4.03 -15.56
N ARG A 207 4.21 -3.56 -16.67
CA ARG A 207 4.58 -2.16 -16.91
C ARG A 207 3.42 -1.39 -17.56
N PHE A 208 2.33 -1.26 -16.82
CA PHE A 208 1.07 -0.72 -17.36
C PHE A 208 1.15 0.77 -17.73
N SER A 209 1.95 1.56 -17.00
CA SER A 209 2.16 2.98 -17.34
C SER A 209 2.89 3.16 -18.67
N GLU A 210 3.94 2.38 -18.91
CA GLU A 210 4.68 2.38 -20.17
C GLU A 210 3.84 1.84 -21.33
N ALA A 211 3.07 0.78 -21.08
CA ALA A 211 2.13 0.24 -22.05
C ALA A 211 1.10 1.30 -22.47
N LYS A 212 0.45 1.98 -21.52
CA LYS A 212 -0.52 3.05 -21.78
C LYS A 212 0.08 4.16 -22.64
N ALA A 213 1.26 4.68 -22.28
CA ALA A 213 1.90 5.76 -23.02
C ALA A 213 2.20 5.38 -24.49
N LYS A 214 2.59 4.13 -24.74
CA LYS A 214 2.83 3.60 -26.09
C LYS A 214 1.54 3.42 -26.88
N LEU A 215 0.46 2.95 -26.25
CA LEU A 215 -0.85 2.82 -26.88
C LEU A 215 -1.40 4.20 -27.26
N GLU A 216 -1.31 5.20 -26.38
CA GLU A 216 -1.72 6.58 -26.72
C GLU A 216 -0.91 7.16 -27.89
N ALA A 217 0.40 6.88 -27.94
CA ALA A 217 1.25 7.30 -29.05
C ALA A 217 0.88 6.58 -30.36
N ALA A 218 0.57 5.28 -30.30
CA ALA A 218 0.07 4.52 -31.44
C ALA A 218 -1.28 5.06 -31.94
N SER A 219 -2.22 5.35 -31.03
CA SER A 219 -3.51 5.95 -31.35
C SER A 219 -3.36 7.24 -32.16
N ARG A 220 -2.51 8.18 -31.71
CA ARG A 220 -2.25 9.44 -32.45
C ARG A 220 -1.62 9.23 -33.83
N LEU A 221 -0.86 8.16 -34.02
CA LEU A 221 -0.29 7.83 -35.33
C LEU A 221 -1.37 7.25 -36.26
N LEU A 222 -2.27 6.43 -35.73
CA LEU A 222 -3.43 5.92 -36.45
C LEU A 222 -4.38 7.05 -36.84
N ASP A 223 -4.70 7.98 -35.93
CA ASP A 223 -5.55 9.15 -36.24
C ASP A 223 -5.03 9.91 -37.47
N ARG A 224 -3.70 10.12 -37.52
CA ARG A 224 -3.06 10.81 -38.64
C ARG A 224 -3.01 9.96 -39.90
N ALA A 225 -2.90 8.64 -39.78
CA ALA A 225 -2.88 7.74 -40.92
C ALA A 225 -4.28 7.63 -41.54
N GLU A 226 -5.32 7.49 -40.72
CA GLU A 226 -6.73 7.51 -41.10
C GLU A 226 -7.11 8.85 -41.76
N SER A 227 -6.69 9.98 -41.19
CA SER A 227 -6.91 11.30 -41.80
C SER A 227 -6.28 11.41 -43.19
N LEU A 228 -5.03 10.97 -43.37
CA LEU A 228 -4.35 11.00 -44.67
C LEU A 228 -4.98 10.04 -45.68
N LEU A 229 -5.46 8.89 -45.21
CA LEU A 229 -6.19 7.94 -46.03
C LEU A 229 -7.50 8.54 -46.53
N GLY A 230 -8.24 9.24 -45.66
CA GLY A 230 -9.46 9.96 -46.04
C GLY A 230 -9.25 11.12 -47.03
N GLU A 231 -8.03 11.65 -47.16
CA GLU A 231 -7.69 12.68 -48.17
C GLU A 231 -7.42 12.10 -49.56
N ILE A 232 -7.10 10.80 -49.65
CA ILE A 232 -6.79 10.13 -50.93
C ILE A 232 -7.96 9.29 -51.46
N TYR A 233 -9.04 9.15 -50.69
CA TYR A 233 -10.34 8.67 -51.15
C TYR A 233 -11.21 9.83 -51.64
#